data_AF-A0A227J4T0-F1
#
_entry.id   AF-A0A227J4T0-F1
#
_cell.length_a   1.000
_cell.length_b   1.000
_cell.length_c   1.000
_cell.angle_alpha   90.00
_cell.angle_beta   90.00
_cell.angle_gamma   90.00
#
_symmetry.space_group_name_H-M   'P 1'
#
loop_
_entity.id
_entity.type
_entity.pdbx_description
1 polymer ?
#
loop_
_entity_poly.entity_id
_entity_poly.type
_entity_poly.pdbx_seq_one_letter_code
_entity_poly.pdbx_strand_id
1 'polypeptide(L)'
;ELPPASEEPEEETPPLRSISTPVPIFVNKVSFNDINVNVLGNQIDWQTFSTALSMQGDRLVIAPTALKDINVALAPSEVEPEAAAEEPKETDATPQDIVLPEVWI
;
A
#
# COMPACT_ATOMS: atom_id res chain seq x y z
N GLU A 1 20.09 45.90 10.86
CA GLU A 1 19.30 44.67 11.00
C GLU A 1 19.17 44.04 9.62
N LEU A 2 19.35 42.73 9.52
CA LEU A 2 19.15 41.98 8.27
C LEU A 2 17.66 41.63 8.16
N PRO A 3 17.07 41.62 6.95
CA PRO A 3 15.67 41.24 6.78
C PRO A 3 15.46 39.78 7.22
N PRO A 4 14.24 39.42 7.66
CA PRO A 4 13.92 38.04 8.01
C PRO A 4 14.12 37.14 6.79
N ALA A 5 14.66 35.93 7.02
CA ALA A 5 14.75 34.91 5.98
C ALA A 5 13.33 34.57 5.51
N SER A 6 13.05 34.80 4.24
CA SER A 6 11.83 34.33 3.61
C SER A 6 11.96 32.81 3.48
N GLU A 7 10.98 32.06 3.98
CA GLU A 7 10.87 30.63 3.67
C GLU A 7 10.70 30.51 2.15
N GLU A 8 11.76 30.08 1.47
CA GLU A 8 11.68 29.71 0.06
C GLU A 8 10.78 28.47 -0.04
N PRO A 9 9.78 28.46 -0.94
CA PRO A 9 8.94 27.30 -1.14
C PRO A 9 9.82 26.11 -1.52
N GLU A 10 9.66 24.99 -0.82
CA GLU A 10 10.36 23.74 -1.15
C GLU A 10 10.03 23.39 -2.61
N GLU A 11 11.03 23.49 -3.48
CA GLU A 11 10.89 23.10 -4.88
C GLU A 11 10.58 21.60 -4.92
N GLU A 12 9.42 21.24 -5.46
CA GLU A 12 9.03 19.85 -5.66
C GLU A 12 10.07 19.15 -6.53
N THR A 13 10.87 18.26 -5.94
CA THR A 13 11.85 17.50 -6.69
C THR A 13 11.14 16.63 -7.73
N PRO A 14 11.54 16.71 -9.02
CA PRO A 14 10.93 15.89 -10.05
C PRO A 14 11.15 14.40 -9.77
N PRO A 15 10.23 13.52 -10.19
CA PRO A 15 10.34 12.09 -9.93
C PRO A 15 11.60 11.50 -10.56
N LEU A 16 12.23 10.55 -9.86
CA LEU A 16 13.37 9.78 -10.34
C LEU A 16 13.03 9.11 -11.68
N ARG A 17 13.81 9.43 -12.72
CA ARG A 17 13.56 8.90 -14.08
C ARG A 17 14.41 7.70 -14.43
N SER A 18 15.61 7.58 -13.87
CA SER A 18 16.51 6.46 -14.15
C SER A 18 17.43 6.18 -12.96
N ILE A 19 17.79 4.91 -12.82
CA ILE A 19 18.78 4.42 -11.86
C ILE A 19 19.77 3.59 -12.68
N SER A 20 21.06 3.89 -12.59
CA SER A 20 22.09 3.22 -13.37
C SER A 20 23.28 2.83 -12.50
N THR A 21 23.92 1.71 -12.84
CA THR A 21 25.10 1.18 -12.15
C THR A 21 26.37 1.44 -12.96
N PRO A 22 27.47 1.92 -12.33
CA PRO A 22 28.73 2.23 -13.03
C PRO A 22 29.49 0.97 -13.45
N VAL A 23 29.28 -0.14 -12.74
CA VAL A 23 29.83 -1.46 -13.05
C VAL A 23 28.71 -2.51 -12.96
N PRO A 24 28.77 -3.60 -13.75
CA PRO A 24 27.78 -4.66 -13.67
C PRO A 24 27.70 -5.29 -12.29
N ILE A 25 26.48 -5.48 -11.79
CA ILE A 25 26.20 -6.13 -10.50
C ILE A 25 25.46 -7.44 -10.77
N PHE A 26 25.94 -8.54 -10.16
CA PHE A 26 25.31 -9.85 -10.24
C PHE A 26 25.06 -10.40 -8.85
N VAL A 27 23.81 -10.74 -8.56
CA VAL A 27 23.39 -11.40 -7.32
C VAL A 27 22.77 -12.72 -7.71
N ASN A 28 23.57 -13.79 -7.61
CA ASN A 28 23.21 -15.12 -8.12
C ASN A 28 22.10 -15.81 -7.32
N LYS A 29 21.97 -15.46 -6.03
CA LYS A 29 20.93 -15.98 -5.15
C LYS A 29 20.72 -15.05 -3.97
N VAL A 30 19.47 -14.66 -3.79
CA VAL A 30 18.94 -14.05 -2.57
C VAL A 30 17.90 -15.02 -2.03
N SER A 31 17.99 -15.39 -0.77
CA SER A 31 16.99 -16.24 -0.13
C SER A 31 16.74 -15.75 1.28
N PHE A 32 15.47 -15.55 1.59
CA PHE A 32 15.00 -15.20 2.91
C PHE A 32 13.96 -16.23 3.33
N ASN A 33 14.17 -16.86 4.48
CA ASN A 33 13.29 -17.88 5.00
C ASN A 33 12.80 -17.47 6.38
N ASP A 34 11.58 -17.88 6.71
CA ASP A 34 10.93 -17.62 8.00
C ASP A 34 10.93 -16.13 8.36
N ILE A 35 10.42 -15.31 7.44
CA ILE A 35 10.42 -13.85 7.61
C ILE A 35 9.06 -13.37 8.08
N ASN A 36 9.11 -12.42 9.01
CA ASN A 36 7.98 -11.60 9.43
C ASN A 36 8.43 -10.14 9.44
N VAL A 37 7.73 -9.28 8.70
CA VAL A 37 8.05 -7.85 8.57
C VAL A 37 6.79 -7.00 8.72
N ASN A 38 6.96 -5.85 9.37
CA ASN A 38 5.97 -4.79 9.40
C ASN A 38 6.40 -3.66 8.45
N VAL A 39 5.58 -3.38 7.44
CA VAL A 39 5.79 -2.29 6.49
C VAL A 39 4.64 -1.32 6.59
N LEU A 40 4.89 -0.16 7.22
CA LEU A 40 3.89 0.91 7.38
C LEU A 40 2.58 0.41 8.02
N GLY A 41 2.68 -0.44 9.04
CA GLY A 41 1.53 -1.04 9.73
C GLY A 41 0.99 -2.32 9.08
N ASN A 42 1.39 -2.63 7.85
CA ASN A 42 1.03 -3.88 7.18
C ASN A 42 1.97 -5.00 7.63
N GLN A 43 1.41 -6.10 8.10
CA GLN A 43 2.19 -7.27 8.49
C GLN A 43 2.27 -8.24 7.32
N ILE A 44 3.48 -8.67 6.99
CA ILE A 44 3.75 -9.62 5.91
C ILE A 44 4.65 -10.71 6.48
N ASP A 45 4.26 -11.96 6.29
CA ASP A 45 5.10 -13.10 6.60
C ASP A 45 5.18 -14.07 5.42
N TRP A 46 6.29 -14.79 5.32
CA TRP A 46 6.48 -15.85 4.34
C TRP A 46 7.47 -16.89 4.84
N GLN A 47 7.30 -18.13 4.38
CA GLN A 47 8.22 -19.21 4.75
C GLN A 47 9.47 -19.22 3.86
N THR A 48 9.32 -19.09 2.55
CA THR A 48 10.45 -19.07 1.60
C THR A 48 10.27 -17.99 0.55
N PHE A 49 11.26 -17.11 0.43
CA PHE A 49 11.47 -16.21 -0.69
C PHE A 49 12.85 -16.49 -1.29
N SER A 50 12.92 -16.66 -2.62
CA SER A 50 14.19 -16.81 -3.33
C SER A 50 14.13 -16.12 -4.68
N THR A 51 15.17 -15.36 -5.02
CA THR A 51 15.32 -14.70 -6.31
C THR A 51 16.80 -14.57 -6.69
N ALA A 52 17.08 -14.04 -7.87
CA ALA A 52 18.39 -13.61 -8.30
C ALA A 52 18.23 -12.37 -9.18
N LEU A 53 19.24 -11.51 -9.26
CA LEU A 53 19.17 -10.32 -10.08
C LEU A 53 20.52 -9.97 -10.70
N SER A 54 20.46 -9.27 -11.82
CA SER A 54 21.62 -8.62 -12.43
C SER A 54 21.26 -7.22 -12.89
N MET A 55 22.20 -6.29 -12.77
CA MET A 55 22.01 -4.91 -13.20
C MET A 55 23.22 -4.47 -14.00
N GLN A 56 22.97 -3.92 -15.19
CA GLN A 56 24.00 -3.36 -16.05
C GLN A 56 23.50 -2.06 -16.66
N GLY A 57 24.19 -0.95 -16.37
CA GLY A 57 23.66 0.37 -16.69
C GLY A 57 22.32 0.55 -15.99
N ASP A 58 21.30 0.93 -16.75
CA ASP A 58 19.90 1.13 -16.32
C ASP A 58 19.02 -0.12 -16.48
N ARG A 59 19.60 -1.24 -16.94
CA ARG A 59 18.85 -2.48 -17.15
C ARG A 59 18.94 -3.39 -15.94
N LEU A 60 17.82 -3.57 -15.25
CA LEU A 60 17.63 -4.58 -14.21
C LEU A 60 16.99 -5.84 -14.83
N VAL A 61 17.60 -7.00 -14.58
CA VAL A 61 17.04 -8.32 -14.91
C VAL A 61 16.84 -9.09 -13.62
N ILE A 62 15.61 -9.51 -13.36
CA ILE A 62 15.24 -10.34 -12.21
C ILE A 62 15.00 -11.76 -12.72
N ALA A 63 15.67 -12.73 -12.10
CA ALA A 63 15.47 -14.15 -12.39
C ALA A 63 14.12 -14.62 -11.80
N PRO A 64 13.63 -15.82 -12.17
CA PRO A 64 12.39 -16.35 -11.60
C PRO A 64 12.39 -16.33 -10.07
N THR A 65 11.40 -15.66 -9.50
CA THR A 65 11.21 -15.54 -8.05
C THR A 65 10.33 -16.68 -7.55
N ALA A 66 10.79 -17.39 -6.54
CA ALA A 66 9.99 -18.35 -5.78
C ALA A 66 9.55 -17.72 -4.47
N LEU A 67 8.24 -17.69 -4.23
CA LEU A 67 7.63 -17.22 -2.99
C LEU A 67 6.62 -18.26 -2.53
N LYS A 68 6.76 -18.70 -1.28
CA LYS A 68 5.92 -19.75 -0.69
C LYS A 68 5.37 -19.32 0.65
N ASP A 69 4.12 -19.75 0.88
CA ASP A 69 3.42 -19.61 2.15
C ASP A 69 3.41 -18.14 2.64
N ILE A 70 3.02 -17.22 1.75
CA ILE A 70 2.92 -15.79 2.07
C ILE A 70 1.58 -15.46 2.71
N ASN A 71 1.62 -14.71 3.81
CA ASN A 71 0.44 -14.10 4.43
C ASN A 71 0.62 -12.58 4.51
N VAL A 72 -0.48 -11.86 4.33
CA VAL A 72 -0.53 -10.39 4.38
C VAL A 72 -1.72 -9.97 5.23
N ALA A 73 -1.45 -9.20 6.28
CA ALA A 73 -2.46 -8.52 7.07
C ALA A 73 -2.30 -7.01 6.87
N LEU A 74 -3.35 -6.37 6.36
CA LEU A 74 -3.34 -4.94 6.08
C LEU A 74 -3.50 -4.14 7.37
N ALA A 75 -2.87 -2.96 7.38
CA ALA A 75 -3.11 -1.97 8.42
C ALA A 75 -4.60 -1.59 8.43
N PRO A 76 -5.18 -1.24 9.59
CA PRO A 76 -6.51 -0.68 9.63
C PRO A 76 -6.55 0.61 8.80
N SER A 77 -7.55 0.73 7.93
CA SER A 77 -7.79 1.99 7.24
C SER A 77 -8.19 3.04 8.27
N GLU A 78 -7.55 4.20 8.23
CA GLU A 78 -8.03 5.38 8.91
C GLU A 78 -9.30 5.81 8.17
N VAL A 79 -10.43 5.28 8.61
CA VAL A 79 -11.73 5.87 8.29
C VAL A 79 -11.71 7.18 9.05
N GLU A 80 -11.39 8.28 8.37
CA GLU A 80 -11.74 9.60 8.88
C GLU A 80 -13.21 9.50 9.29
N PRO A 81 -13.55 9.82 10.55
CA PRO A 81 -14.91 9.67 11.01
C PRO A 81 -15.76 10.48 10.04
N GLU A 82 -16.59 9.77 9.27
CA GLU A 82 -17.67 10.36 8.51
C GLU A 82 -18.38 11.27 9.51
N ALA A 83 -18.17 12.58 9.33
CA ALA A 83 -18.64 13.59 10.25
C ALA A 83 -20.09 13.24 10.57
N ALA A 84 -20.33 12.93 11.84
CA ALA A 84 -21.57 12.39 12.38
C ALA A 84 -22.74 12.65 11.44
N ALA A 85 -23.11 11.63 10.65
CA ALA A 85 -24.45 11.60 10.10
C ALA A 85 -25.36 11.72 11.33
N GLU A 86 -26.03 12.86 11.43
CA GLU A 86 -26.92 13.21 12.52
C GLU A 86 -27.73 11.98 12.89
N GLU A 87 -27.74 11.65 14.19
CA GLU A 87 -28.68 10.70 14.76
C GLU A 87 -30.06 10.99 14.16
N PRO A 88 -30.67 10.05 13.40
CA PRO A 88 -32.07 10.14 13.13
C PRO A 88 -32.72 9.98 14.49
N LYS A 89 -33.23 11.09 15.03
CA LYS A 89 -34.11 11.10 16.20
C LYS A 89 -35.03 9.90 16.11
N GLU A 90 -34.98 9.05 17.13
CA GLU A 90 -36.03 8.07 17.39
C GLU A 90 -37.38 8.79 17.26
N THR A 91 -38.09 8.50 16.18
CA THR A 91 -39.54 8.58 16.18
C THR A 91 -39.98 7.13 16.22
N ASP A 92 -40.60 6.76 17.34
CA ASP A 92 -41.38 5.53 17.51
C ASP A 92 -42.18 5.25 16.24
N ALA A 93 -41.66 4.37 15.38
CA ALA A 93 -42.37 3.83 14.25
C ALA A 93 -42.34 2.32 14.42
N THR A 94 -43.44 1.80 14.95
CA THR A 94 -43.75 0.37 14.97
C THR A 94 -43.41 -0.25 13.61
N PRO A 95 -42.80 -1.46 13.56
CA PRO A 95 -42.48 -2.12 12.30
C PRO A 95 -43.74 -2.26 11.44
N GLN A 96 -43.76 -1.64 10.26
CA GLN A 96 -44.79 -1.90 9.26
C GLN A 96 -44.25 -2.88 8.22
N ASP A 97 -44.99 -3.96 8.02
CA ASP A 97 -44.68 -4.98 7.02
C ASP A 97 -44.70 -4.38 5.61
N ILE A 98 -43.67 -4.68 4.83
CA ILE A 98 -43.54 -4.27 3.43
C ILE A 98 -44.49 -5.14 2.58
N VAL A 99 -45.54 -4.55 2.04
CA VAL A 99 -46.40 -5.18 1.03
C VAL A 99 -45.92 -4.84 -0.38
N LEU A 100 -45.64 -5.89 -1.16
CA LEU A 100 -45.23 -5.80 -2.57
C LEU A 100 -46.44 -5.50 -3.46
N PRO A 101 -46.31 -4.62 -4.48
CA PRO A 101 -47.38 -4.37 -5.43
C PRO A 101 -47.57 -5.53 -6.42
N GLU A 102 -48.81 -5.80 -6.78
CA GLU A 102 -49.16 -6.83 -7.75
C GLU A 102 -48.75 -6.42 -9.17
N VAL A 103 -47.98 -7.29 -9.83
CA VAL A 103 -47.56 -7.14 -11.23
C VAL A 103 -48.70 -7.63 -12.13
N TRP A 104 -49.33 -6.72 -12.85
CA TRP A 104 -50.29 -7.08 -13.90
C TRP A 104 -49.53 -7.53 -15.15
N ILE A 105 -49.87 -8.70 -15.68
CA ILE A 105 -49.39 -9.24 -16.97
C ILE A 105 -50.41 -8.90 -18.06
#